data_AF-A0A7Y3V399-F1
#
_entry.id   AF-A0A7Y3V399-F1
#
_cell.length_a   1.000
_cell.length_b   1.000
_cell.length_c   1.000
_cell.angle_alpha   90.00
_cell.angle_beta   90.00
_cell.angle_gamma   90.00
#
_symmetry.space_group_name_H-M   'P 1'
#
loop_
_entity.id
_entity.type
_entity.pdbx_description
1 polymer ?
#
loop_
_entity_poly.entity_id
_entity_poly.type
_entity_poly.pdbx_seq_one_letter_code
_entity_poly.pdbx_strand_id
1 'polypeptide(L)' 'MYPYHNKIKQRIKNNELRGYEYVEEYKSIRPCLLLYFTTEPKIKPVREHRFKEYEELFKSLVKK' A
#
# COMPACT_ATOMS: atom_id res chain seq x y z
N MET A 1 10.16 -3.28 -16.79
CA MET A 1 9.38 -3.87 -15.69
C MET A 1 8.59 -2.78 -15.00
N TYR A 2 7.26 -2.83 -15.00
CA TYR A 2 6.41 -1.71 -14.55
C TYR A 2 6.57 -1.49 -13.03
N PRO A 3 7.09 -0.33 -12.57
CA PRO A 3 7.49 -0.12 -11.18
C PRO A 3 6.31 0.30 -10.29
N TYR A 4 5.21 -0.48 -10.31
CA TYR A 4 4.00 -0.19 -9.54
C TYR A 4 4.29 -0.01 -8.04
N HIS A 5 5.00 -0.97 -7.44
CA HIS A 5 5.34 -0.94 -6.02
C HIS A 5 6.36 0.14 -5.68
N ASN A 6 7.29 0.47 -6.58
CA ASN A 6 8.27 1.54 -6.32
C ASN A 6 7.58 2.91 -6.24
N LYS A 7 6.61 3.19 -7.12
CA LYS A 7 5.82 4.42 -7.05
C LYS A 7 5.00 4.50 -5.77
N ILE A 8 4.42 3.38 -5.31
CA ILE A 8 3.71 3.32 -4.04
C ILE A 8 4.65 3.62 -2.87
N LYS A 9 5.82 2.97 -2.82
CA LYS A 9 6.83 3.22 -1.77
C LYS A 9 7.30 4.67 -1.76
N GLN A 10 7.49 5.28 -2.93
CA GLN A 10 7.85 6.69 -3.05
C GLN A 10 6.77 7.59 -2.44
N ARG A 11 5.50 7.35 -2.77
CA ARG A 11 4.37 8.11 -2.20
C ARG A 11 4.24 7.95 -0.68
N ILE A 12 4.48 6.74 -0.17
CA ILE A 12 4.52 6.49 1.28
C ILE A 12 5.65 7.32 1.92
N LYS A 13 6.84 7.33 1.32
CA LYS A 13 7.97 8.16 1.79
C LYS A 13 7.70 9.66 1.72
N ASN A 14 6.85 10.09 0.79
CA ASN A 14 6.41 11.48 0.65
C ASN A 14 5.30 11.87 1.65
N ASN A 15 4.96 11.02 2.62
CA ASN A 15 3.85 11.22 3.56
C ASN A 15 2.48 11.39 2.87
N GLU A 16 2.31 10.84 1.66
CA GLU A 16 1.03 10.86 0.96
C GLU A 16 0.08 9.75 1.44
N LEU A 17 0.57 8.76 2.18
CA LEU A 17 -0.24 7.66 2.71
C LEU A 17 -1.07 8.16 3.90
N ARG A 18 -2.40 8.14 3.73
CA ARG A 18 -3.37 8.50 4.78
C ARG A 18 -3.72 7.33 5.69
N GLY A 19 -3.67 6.11 5.16
CA GLY A 19 -4.01 4.90 5.91
C GLY A 19 -4.04 3.67 5.03
N TYR A 20 -4.34 2.52 5.62
CA TYR A 20 -4.51 1.26 4.90
C TYR A 20 -5.56 0.38 5.59
N GLU A 21 -6.15 -0.54 4.84
CA GLU A 21 -7.11 -1.52 5.35
C GLU A 21 -6.92 -2.89 4.67
N TYR A 22 -7.18 -3.96 5.41
CA TYR A 22 -7.25 -5.31 4.85
C TYR A 22 -8.72 -5.62 4.56
N VAL A 23 -9.02 -5.95 3.31
CA VAL A 23 -10.34 -6.35 2.84
C VAL A 23 -10.28 -7.74 2.23
N GLU A 24 -11.36 -8.50 2.37
CA GLU A 24 -11.47 -9.84 1.79
C GLU A 24 -11.45 -9.80 0.25
N GLU A 25 -12.07 -8.76 -0.33
CA GLU A 25 -12.31 -8.61 -1.77
C GLU A 25 -12.24 -7.14 -2.17
N TYR A 26 -11.44 -6.84 -3.20
CA TYR A 26 -11.54 -5.58 -3.92
C TYR A 26 -11.27 -5.80 -5.41
N LYS A 27 -12.27 -5.52 -6.26
CA LYS A 27 -12.18 -5.67 -7.72
C LYS A 27 -11.59 -7.02 -8.14
N SER A 28 -12.10 -8.11 -7.56
CA SER A 28 -11.65 -9.49 -7.79
C SER A 28 -10.23 -9.81 -7.28
N ILE A 29 -9.66 -8.98 -6.43
CA ILE A 29 -8.43 -9.26 -5.69
C ILE A 29 -8.81 -9.72 -4.30
N ARG A 30 -8.43 -10.96 -3.95
CA ARG A 30 -8.63 -11.57 -2.63
C ARG A 30 -7.37 -12.32 -2.18
N PRO A 31 -6.95 -12.19 -0.90
CA PRO A 31 -7.22 -11.07 0.00
C PRO A 31 -6.47 -9.81 -0.48
N CYS A 32 -6.99 -8.62 -0.13
CA CYS A 32 -6.45 -7.35 -0.62
C CYS A 32 -6.13 -6.37 0.51
N LEU A 33 -4.94 -5.76 0.42
CA LEU A 33 -4.55 -4.62 1.24
C LEU A 33 -4.77 -3.36 0.41
N LEU A 34 -5.71 -2.52 0.84
CA LEU A 34 -5.99 -1.24 0.20
C LEU A 34 -5.20 -0.14 0.89
N LEU A 35 -4.44 0.61 0.10
CA LEU A 35 -3.70 1.77 0.55
C LEU A 35 -4.42 3.05 0.14
N TYR A 36 -4.67 3.92 1.10
CA TYR A 36 -5.30 5.21 0.91
C TYR A 36 -4.27 6.33 0.86
N PHE A 37 -4.30 7.12 -0.21
CA PHE A 37 -3.41 8.24 -0.46
C PHE A 37 -4.19 9.55 -0.53
N THR A 38 -3.51 10.65 -0.24
CA THR A 38 -4.06 12.02 -0.37
C THR A 38 -4.13 12.49 -1.82
N THR A 39 -3.23 12.02 -2.68
CA THR A 39 -3.14 12.38 -4.10
C THR A 39 -3.77 11.31 -5.00
N GLU A 40 -4.09 11.67 -6.25
CA GLU A 40 -4.57 10.68 -7.22
C GLU A 40 -3.43 9.82 -7.79
N PRO A 41 -3.65 8.51 -8.00
CA PRO A 41 -4.84 7.75 -7.61
C PRO A 41 -4.88 7.48 -6.10
N LYS A 42 -6.03 7.76 -5.48
CA LYS A 42 -6.22 7.67 -4.02
C LYS A 42 -6.15 6.26 -3.46
N ILE A 43 -6.53 5.25 -4.22
CA ILE A 43 -6.58 3.87 -3.74
C ILE A 43 -5.60 3.03 -4.53
N LYS A 44 -4.74 2.30 -3.82
CA LYS A 44 -3.82 1.31 -4.41
C LYS A 44 -4.02 -0.06 -3.77
N PRO A 45 -4.57 -1.05 -4.53
CA PRO A 45 -4.64 -2.42 -4.04
C PRO A 45 -3.27 -3.09 -4.08
N VAL A 46 -3.01 -3.89 -3.06
CA VAL A 46 -1.85 -4.76 -2.90
C VAL A 46 -2.37 -6.19 -2.68
N ARG A 47 -1.71 -7.17 -3.29
CA ARG A 47 -2.06 -8.59 -3.17
C ARG A 47 -1.34 -9.23 -1.98
N GLU A 48 -1.92 -10.29 -1.43
CA GLU A 48 -1.43 -11.02 -0.25
C GLU A 48 0.08 -11.31 -0.25
N HIS A 49 0.62 -11.83 -1.36
CA HIS A 49 2.03 -12.19 -1.46
C HIS A 49 2.99 -11.00 -1.28
N ARG A 50 2.49 -9.76 -1.25
CA ARG A 50 3.25 -8.53 -0.97
C ARG A 50 2.99 -7.97 0.42
N PHE A 51 2.04 -8.48 1.20
CA PHE A 51 1.68 -7.92 2.50
C PHE A 51 2.89 -7.79 3.42
N LYS A 52 3.69 -8.86 3.53
CA LYS A 52 4.92 -8.87 4.34
C LYS A 52 5.86 -7.70 4.01
N GLU A 53 5.99 -7.35 2.73
CA GLU A 53 6.85 -6.23 2.30
C GLU A 53 6.32 -4.87 2.80
N TYR A 54 5.00 -4.69 2.77
CA TYR A 54 4.34 -3.47 3.24
C TYR A 54 4.29 -3.39 4.77
N GLU A 55 4.11 -4.52 5.46
CA GLU A 55 4.15 -4.58 6.92
C GLU A 55 5.52 -4.18 7.45
N GLU A 56 6.61 -4.68 6.85
CA GLU A 56 7.97 -4.26 7.22
C GLU A 56 8.20 -2.78 6.93
N LEU A 57 7.65 -2.26 5.83
CA LEU A 57 7.68 -0.82 5.54
C LEU A 57 6.93 -0.02 6.61
N PHE A 58 5.73 -0.43 7.02
CA PHE A 58 4.96 0.29 8.04
C PHE A 58 5.64 0.24 9.41
N LYS A 59 6.21 -0.90 9.81
CA LYS A 59 7.02 -0.99 11.03
C LYS A 59 8.19 -0.03 11.02
N SER A 60 8.83 0.17 9.85
CA SER A 60 9.93 1.14 9.71
C SER A 60 9.49 2.60 9.86
N LEU A 61 8.23 2.92 9.52
CA LEU A 61 7.67 4.26 9.68
C LEU A 61 7.31 4.58 11.13
N VAL A 62 6.81 3.60 11.90
CA VAL A 62 6.40 3.79 13.31
C VAL A 62 7.61 3.97 14.24
N LYS A 63 8.79 3.46 13.86
CA LYS A 63 10.01 3.57 14.66
C LYS A 63 10.73 4.93 14.55
N LYS A 64 10.15 5.89 13.83
CA LYS A 64 10.76 7.19 13.53
C LYS A 64 10.00 8.30 14.24
#